data_AF-A0A958MNC2-F1
#
_entry.id   AF-A0A958MNC2-F1
#
_cell.length_a   1.000
_cell.length_b   1.000
_cell.length_c   1.000
_cell.angle_alpha   90.00
_cell.angle_beta   90.00
_cell.angle_gamma   90.00
#
_symmetry.space_group_name_H-M   'P 1'
#
loop_
_entity.id
_entity.type
_entity.pdbx_description
1 polymer ?
#
loop_
_entity_poly.entity_id
_entity_poly.type
_entity_poly.pdbx_seq_one_letter_code
_entity_poly.pdbx_strand_id
1 'polypeptide(L)'
;TGASCIYPLLGYSAYKWNFIASEVDKLAFENAQQIINKNNLNNHIELRFQNESQHILKGILSSSEKITATLCNPPFYKSEAEANEITERKLKGLGKSTNGLKRNFSGTANELWYPGGEKAFLHNYLYQSSLLKTNCFWYTSLVSKKELVKSMQSSLKKLGATKFTTLHMSLGNKISRVVAWTFLSEKEQNDWKS
;
A
#
# COMPACT_ATOMS: atom_id res chain seq x y z
N THR A 1 -1.67 -4.87 -3.98
CA THR A 1 -2.62 -5.58 -3.11
C THR A 1 -1.98 -6.82 -2.50
N GLY A 2 -0.96 -7.36 -3.15
CA GLY A 2 -0.31 -8.61 -2.78
C GLY A 2 -1.10 -9.81 -3.30
N ALA A 3 -0.42 -10.91 -3.60
CA ALA A 3 -1.04 -12.16 -4.05
C ALA A 3 -2.13 -12.71 -3.11
N SER A 4 -2.13 -12.30 -1.84
CA SER A 4 -3.11 -12.74 -0.83
C SER A 4 -4.39 -11.90 -0.76
N CYS A 5 -4.41 -10.70 -1.34
CA CYS A 5 -5.54 -9.76 -1.23
C CYS A 5 -5.96 -9.46 0.24
N ILE A 6 -5.01 -9.50 1.18
CA ILE A 6 -5.34 -9.59 2.61
C ILE A 6 -6.11 -8.37 3.16
N TYR A 7 -5.76 -7.15 2.76
CA TYR A 7 -6.44 -5.95 3.27
C TYR A 7 -7.91 -5.86 2.82
N PRO A 8 -8.24 -6.01 1.52
CA PRO A 8 -9.63 -6.08 1.10
C PRO A 8 -10.45 -7.17 1.80
N LEU A 9 -9.87 -8.38 1.93
CA LEU A 9 -10.55 -9.51 2.58
C LEU A 9 -10.86 -9.23 4.06
N LEU A 10 -9.87 -8.74 4.81
CA LEU A 10 -10.06 -8.40 6.22
C LEU A 10 -11.03 -7.23 6.40
N GLY A 11 -10.91 -6.19 5.58
CA GLY A 11 -11.79 -5.04 5.66
C GLY A 11 -13.25 -5.38 5.35
N TYR A 12 -13.49 -6.22 4.34
CA TYR A 12 -14.84 -6.71 4.06
C TYR A 12 -15.35 -7.63 5.16
N SER A 13 -14.52 -8.56 5.66
CA SER A 13 -14.91 -9.49 6.72
C SER A 13 -15.31 -8.75 8.01
N ALA A 14 -14.49 -7.80 8.45
CA ALA A 14 -14.67 -7.09 9.71
C ALA A 14 -15.70 -5.95 9.62
N TYR A 15 -15.79 -5.25 8.48
CA TYR A 15 -16.53 -3.98 8.38
C TYR A 15 -17.43 -3.86 7.14
N LYS A 16 -17.49 -4.88 6.28
CA LYS A 16 -18.26 -4.87 5.01
C LYS A 16 -17.89 -3.72 4.07
N TRP A 17 -16.65 -3.26 4.12
CA TRP A 17 -16.16 -2.22 3.21
C TRP A 17 -16.04 -2.74 1.78
N ASN A 18 -16.32 -1.85 0.82
CA ASN A 18 -16.00 -2.07 -0.58
C ASN A 18 -14.58 -1.58 -0.88
N PHE A 19 -13.90 -2.23 -1.81
CA PHE A 19 -12.50 -1.99 -2.13
C PHE A 19 -12.26 -1.86 -3.63
N ILE A 20 -11.40 -0.91 -3.97
CA ILE A 20 -10.61 -0.93 -5.20
C ILE A 20 -9.21 -1.39 -4.79
N ALA A 21 -8.79 -2.55 -5.28
CA ALA A 21 -7.48 -3.13 -5.04
C ALA A 21 -6.61 -2.99 -6.29
N SER A 22 -5.39 -2.45 -6.16
CA SER A 22 -4.44 -2.38 -7.27
C SER A 22 -3.30 -3.37 -7.13
N GLU A 23 -2.85 -3.97 -8.23
CA GLU A 23 -1.69 -4.85 -8.26
C GLU A 23 -0.88 -4.67 -9.55
N VAL A 24 0.45 -4.69 -9.43
CA VAL A 24 1.40 -4.49 -10.54
C VAL A 24 2.00 -5.81 -11.02
N ASP A 25 2.07 -6.82 -10.15
CA ASP A 25 2.58 -8.14 -10.52
C ASP A 25 1.45 -9.02 -11.08
N LYS A 26 1.61 -9.48 -12.33
CA LYS A 26 0.56 -10.24 -13.03
C LYS A 26 0.19 -11.53 -12.31
N LEU A 27 1.17 -12.26 -11.79
CA LEU A 27 0.91 -13.51 -11.06
C LEU A 27 0.18 -13.22 -9.73
N ALA A 28 0.60 -12.19 -9.00
CA ALA A 28 -0.10 -11.74 -7.80
C ALA A 28 -1.54 -11.30 -8.10
N PHE A 29 -1.75 -10.58 -9.19
CA PHE A 29 -3.07 -10.16 -9.66
C PHE A 29 -3.97 -11.38 -9.92
N GLU A 30 -3.50 -12.36 -10.71
CA GLU A 30 -4.25 -13.59 -11.01
C GLU A 30 -4.61 -14.37 -9.75
N ASN A 31 -3.65 -14.51 -8.82
CA ASN A 31 -3.89 -15.18 -7.53
C ASN A 31 -4.91 -14.44 -6.67
N ALA A 32 -4.78 -13.11 -6.55
CA ALA A 32 -5.73 -12.29 -5.80
C ALA A 32 -7.14 -12.40 -6.40
N GLN A 33 -7.27 -12.38 -7.72
CA GLN A 33 -8.57 -12.56 -8.40
C GLN A 33 -9.18 -13.93 -8.12
N GLN A 34 -8.38 -15.00 -8.12
CA GLN A 34 -8.88 -16.34 -7.74
C GLN A 34 -9.39 -16.36 -6.31
N ILE A 35 -8.72 -15.69 -5.37
CA ILE A 35 -9.17 -15.60 -3.98
C ILE A 35 -10.49 -14.83 -3.88
N ILE A 36 -10.61 -13.69 -4.56
CA ILE A 36 -11.86 -12.90 -4.61
C ILE A 36 -13.01 -13.76 -5.15
N ASN A 37 -12.78 -14.49 -6.25
CA ASN A 37 -13.75 -15.39 -6.86
C ASN A 37 -14.20 -16.50 -5.92
N LYS A 38 -13.25 -17.21 -5.28
CA LYS A 38 -13.55 -18.31 -4.35
C LYS A 38 -14.37 -17.87 -3.13
N ASN A 39 -14.28 -16.60 -2.74
CA ASN A 39 -15.03 -16.04 -1.63
C ASN A 39 -16.31 -15.31 -2.07
N ASN A 40 -16.65 -15.30 -3.36
CA ASN A 40 -17.80 -14.59 -3.95
C ASN A 40 -17.82 -13.09 -3.64
N LEU A 41 -16.66 -12.42 -3.70
CA LEU A 41 -16.50 -11.01 -3.31
C LEU A 41 -16.37 -10.04 -4.50
N ASN A 42 -16.67 -10.47 -5.73
CA ASN A 42 -16.54 -9.63 -6.92
C ASN A 42 -17.40 -8.35 -6.89
N ASN A 43 -18.52 -8.36 -6.16
CA ASN A 43 -19.37 -7.17 -6.00
C ASN A 43 -18.85 -6.18 -4.95
N HIS A 44 -17.82 -6.56 -4.18
CA HIS A 44 -17.29 -5.77 -3.07
C HIS A 44 -15.81 -5.43 -3.23
N ILE A 45 -15.07 -6.21 -4.02
CA ILE A 45 -13.64 -6.01 -4.25
C ILE A 45 -13.41 -5.99 -5.76
N GLU A 46 -13.13 -4.81 -6.28
CA GLU A 46 -12.69 -4.63 -7.65
C GLU A 46 -11.16 -4.68 -7.70
N LEU A 47 -10.60 -5.62 -8.46
CA LEU A 47 -9.17 -5.74 -8.65
C LEU A 47 -8.76 -5.09 -9.99
N ARG A 48 -7.89 -4.07 -9.93
CA ARG A 48 -7.38 -3.32 -11.09
C ARG A 48 -5.89 -3.62 -11.29
N PHE A 49 -5.53 -4.05 -12.49
CA PHE A 49 -4.13 -4.27 -12.85
C PHE A 49 -3.45 -2.95 -13.19
N GLN A 50 -2.28 -2.71 -12.60
CA GLN A 50 -1.47 -1.52 -12.85
C GLN A 50 -0.21 -1.90 -13.62
N ASN A 51 -0.19 -1.60 -14.92
CA ASN A 51 0.95 -1.89 -15.78
C ASN A 51 2.21 -1.09 -15.38
N GLU A 52 2.02 0.11 -14.82
CA GLU A 52 3.11 1.02 -14.50
C GLU A 52 3.31 1.15 -12.99
N SER A 53 4.36 0.52 -12.44
CA SER A 53 4.62 0.50 -10.99
C SER A 53 4.84 1.89 -10.38
N GLN A 54 5.24 2.87 -11.19
CA GLN A 54 5.35 4.26 -10.77
C GLN A 54 3.99 4.97 -10.70
N HIS A 55 2.94 4.45 -11.31
CA HIS A 55 1.58 5.02 -11.25
C HIS A 55 0.78 4.42 -10.09
N ILE A 56 1.17 4.78 -8.86
CA ILE A 56 0.58 4.24 -7.63
C ILE A 56 -0.94 4.49 -7.54
N LEU A 57 -1.41 5.68 -7.93
CA LEU A 57 -2.83 6.05 -7.96
C LEU A 57 -3.33 6.34 -9.37
N LYS A 58 -2.46 6.87 -10.25
CA LYS A 58 -2.84 7.25 -11.60
C LYS A 58 -3.35 6.05 -12.40
N GLY A 59 -4.55 6.14 -12.94
CA GLY A 59 -5.21 5.05 -13.66
C GLY A 59 -5.88 4.00 -12.76
N ILE A 60 -5.53 3.97 -11.46
CA ILE A 60 -6.27 3.19 -10.47
C ILE A 60 -7.48 3.96 -9.96
N LEU A 61 -7.34 5.25 -9.66
CA LEU A 61 -8.45 6.10 -9.23
C LEU A 61 -8.76 7.11 -10.35
N SER A 62 -9.99 7.09 -10.83
CA SER A 62 -10.50 8.09 -11.77
C SER A 62 -10.87 9.39 -11.04
N SER A 63 -10.95 10.49 -11.78
CA SER A 63 -11.29 11.81 -11.23
C SER A 63 -12.73 11.92 -10.71
N SER A 64 -13.63 11.03 -11.12
CA SER A 64 -15.02 10.97 -10.64
C SER A 64 -15.20 10.07 -9.42
N GLU A 65 -14.27 9.17 -9.14
CA GLU A 65 -14.35 8.27 -7.98
C GLU A 65 -14.03 9.00 -6.68
N LYS A 66 -14.86 8.73 -5.67
CA LYS A 66 -14.70 9.22 -4.29
C LYS A 66 -14.48 8.01 -3.38
N ILE A 67 -13.39 8.01 -2.63
CA ILE A 67 -13.04 6.94 -1.69
C ILE A 67 -12.84 7.49 -0.28
N THR A 68 -13.28 6.72 0.73
CA THR A 68 -13.18 7.14 2.13
C THR A 68 -11.75 7.05 2.64
N ALA A 69 -11.01 6.00 2.27
CA ALA A 69 -9.62 5.87 2.65
C ALA A 69 -8.83 5.04 1.64
N THR A 70 -7.53 5.29 1.55
CA THR A 70 -6.58 4.35 0.96
C THR A 70 -5.90 3.54 2.05
N LEU A 71 -5.46 2.33 1.72
CA LEU A 71 -4.59 1.49 2.56
C LEU A 71 -3.33 1.18 1.76
N CYS A 72 -2.17 1.58 2.26
CA CYS A 72 -0.91 1.37 1.57
C CYS A 72 0.13 0.74 2.50
N ASN A 73 0.73 -0.36 2.06
CA ASN A 73 1.92 -0.95 2.66
C ASN A 73 3.05 -0.88 1.62
N PRO A 74 3.96 0.11 1.71
CA PRO A 74 5.01 0.29 0.73
C PRO A 74 5.94 -0.94 0.60
N PRO A 75 6.54 -1.16 -0.58
CA PRO A 75 7.59 -2.16 -0.74
C PRO A 75 8.79 -1.84 0.16
N PHE A 76 9.33 -2.86 0.81
CA PHE A 76 10.31 -2.71 1.89
C PHE A 76 11.76 -2.61 1.40
N TYR A 77 12.09 -3.13 0.22
CA TYR A 77 13.46 -3.20 -0.29
C TYR A 77 13.70 -2.17 -1.40
N LYS A 78 14.97 -1.81 -1.63
CA LYS A 78 15.39 -0.83 -2.64
C LYS A 78 15.64 -1.47 -4.00
N SER A 79 15.91 -2.77 -4.03
CA SER A 79 16.16 -3.52 -5.26
C SER A 79 15.80 -5.00 -5.11
N GLU A 80 15.68 -5.69 -6.24
CA GLU A 80 15.53 -7.14 -6.29
C GLU A 80 16.69 -7.86 -5.60
N ALA A 81 17.93 -7.37 -5.81
CA ALA A 81 19.12 -7.92 -5.19
C ALA A 81 19.06 -7.85 -3.65
N GLU A 82 18.62 -6.72 -3.08
CA GLU A 82 18.45 -6.58 -1.63
C GLU A 82 17.33 -7.50 -1.10
N ALA A 83 16.23 -7.63 -1.85
CA ALA A 83 15.14 -8.55 -1.51
C ALA A 83 15.61 -10.01 -1.51
N ASN A 84 16.43 -10.40 -2.49
CA ASN A 84 17.01 -11.75 -2.60
C ASN A 84 18.01 -12.01 -1.47
N GLU A 85 18.95 -11.09 -1.22
CA GLU A 85 19.97 -11.25 -0.19
C GLU A 85 19.37 -11.39 1.23
N ILE A 86 18.35 -10.59 1.55
CA ILE A 86 17.66 -10.69 2.84
C ILE A 86 16.84 -11.98 2.95
N THR A 87 16.26 -12.44 1.84
CA THR A 87 15.56 -13.73 1.78
C THR A 87 16.54 -14.89 2.01
N GLU A 88 17.72 -14.86 1.38
CA GLU A 88 18.78 -15.85 1.58
C GLU A 88 19.31 -15.86 3.01
N ARG A 89 19.58 -14.70 3.61
CA ARG A 89 20.01 -14.59 5.02
C ARG A 89 18.96 -15.16 5.97
N LYS A 90 17.67 -14.90 5.75
CA LYS A 90 16.57 -15.47 6.55
C LYS A 90 16.47 -16.99 6.42
N LEU A 91 16.62 -17.53 5.21
CA LEU A 91 16.58 -18.97 4.98
C LEU A 91 17.76 -19.69 5.63
N LYS A 92 18.96 -19.10 5.56
CA LYS A 92 20.15 -19.58 6.29
C LYS A 92 19.93 -19.57 7.80
N GLY A 93 19.34 -18.50 8.36
CA GLY A 93 19.00 -18.41 9.78
C GLY A 93 17.92 -19.40 10.25
N LEU A 94 17.13 -19.95 9.34
CA LEU A 94 16.12 -20.99 9.60
C LEU A 94 16.65 -22.42 9.39
N GLY A 95 17.93 -22.59 9.09
CA GLY A 95 18.55 -23.91 8.87
C GLY A 95 18.07 -24.65 7.61
N LYS A 96 17.41 -23.95 6.67
CA LYS A 96 16.94 -24.55 5.41
C LYS A 96 18.04 -24.46 4.34
N SER A 97 18.28 -25.58 3.63
CA SER A 97 19.24 -25.64 2.52
C SER A 97 18.86 -24.66 1.41
N THR A 98 19.86 -23.98 0.85
CA THR A 98 19.74 -23.05 -0.28
C THR A 98 19.61 -23.77 -1.63
N ASN A 99 19.68 -25.11 -1.65
CA ASN A 99 19.56 -25.90 -2.86
C ASN A 99 18.10 -25.99 -3.30
N GLY A 100 17.71 -25.05 -4.18
CA GLY A 100 16.37 -24.92 -4.71
C GLY A 100 15.65 -23.73 -4.09
N LEU A 101 15.76 -22.59 -4.76
CA LEU A 101 15.09 -21.31 -4.45
C LEU A 101 13.54 -21.44 -4.51
N LYS A 102 12.93 -22.27 -3.66
CA LYS A 102 11.48 -22.22 -3.39
C LYS A 102 11.25 -21.34 -2.19
N ARG A 103 11.04 -20.05 -2.49
CA ARG A 103 10.64 -19.02 -1.53
C ARG A 103 9.41 -19.48 -0.74
N ASN A 104 9.56 -19.60 0.59
CA ASN A 104 8.42 -19.79 1.51
C ASN A 104 7.73 -18.45 1.87
N PHE A 105 8.19 -17.34 1.29
CA PHE A 105 7.44 -16.08 1.24
C PHE A 105 6.82 -15.98 -0.15
N SER A 106 5.49 -16.08 -0.21
CA SER A 106 4.70 -16.09 -1.44
C SER A 106 4.64 -14.75 -2.19
N GLY A 107 5.44 -13.75 -1.79
CA GLY A 107 5.62 -12.51 -2.54
C GLY A 107 6.62 -12.72 -3.67
N THR A 108 6.16 -12.60 -4.91
CA THR A 108 7.03 -12.55 -6.09
C THR A 108 7.96 -11.33 -6.00
N ALA A 109 9.10 -11.38 -6.69
CA ALA A 109 10.18 -10.39 -6.57
C ALA A 109 9.71 -8.93 -6.75
N ASN A 110 8.64 -8.71 -7.51
CA ASN A 110 8.10 -7.38 -7.82
C ASN A 110 7.33 -6.71 -6.67
N GLU A 111 6.80 -7.47 -5.71
CA GLU A 111 6.07 -6.88 -4.56
C GLU A 111 7.01 -6.26 -3.51
N LEU A 112 8.31 -6.53 -3.64
CA LEU A 112 9.24 -6.40 -2.54
C LEU A 112 10.15 -5.18 -2.67
N TRP A 113 10.32 -4.60 -3.86
CA TRP A 113 11.21 -3.45 -4.04
C TRP A 113 10.63 -2.33 -4.91
N TYR A 114 11.20 -1.14 -4.73
CA TYR A 114 10.91 0.03 -5.55
C TYR A 114 12.21 0.80 -5.81
N PRO A 115 12.44 1.34 -7.02
CA PRO A 115 13.61 2.17 -7.29
C PRO A 115 13.73 3.34 -6.30
N GLY A 116 14.80 3.38 -5.51
CA GLY A 116 14.97 4.37 -4.42
C GLY A 116 14.29 4.00 -3.09
N GLY A 117 13.72 2.81 -3.01
CA GLY A 117 13.10 2.20 -1.83
C GLY A 117 11.85 2.91 -1.34
N GLU A 118 11.47 2.58 -0.10
CA GLU A 118 10.29 3.11 0.59
C GLU A 118 10.20 4.65 0.52
N LYS A 119 11.33 5.36 0.68
CA LYS A 119 11.34 6.83 0.61
C LYS A 119 10.85 7.32 -0.76
N ALA A 120 11.40 6.80 -1.85
CA ALA A 120 11.03 7.22 -3.19
C ALA A 120 9.58 6.86 -3.50
N PHE A 121 9.15 5.66 -3.11
CA PHE A 121 7.75 5.23 -3.24
C PHE A 121 6.80 6.19 -2.51
N LEU A 122 7.08 6.47 -1.23
CA LEU A 122 6.24 7.34 -0.42
C LEU A 122 6.15 8.74 -1.02
N HIS A 123 7.26 9.36 -1.43
CA HIS A 123 7.22 10.71 -2.01
C HIS A 123 6.47 10.77 -3.35
N ASN A 124 6.59 9.74 -4.20
CA ASN A 124 5.76 9.63 -5.40
C ASN A 124 4.28 9.47 -5.04
N TYR A 125 3.97 8.68 -4.00
CA TYR A 125 2.60 8.50 -3.52
C TYR A 125 2.00 9.81 -2.99
N LEU A 126 2.77 10.59 -2.21
CA LEU A 126 2.38 11.92 -1.76
C LEU A 126 2.06 12.84 -2.93
N TYR A 127 2.95 12.86 -3.94
CA TYR A 127 2.75 13.67 -5.14
C TYR A 127 1.46 13.28 -5.88
N GLN A 128 1.24 12.00 -6.16
CA GLN A 128 0.02 11.56 -6.84
C GLN A 128 -1.25 11.83 -6.03
N SER A 129 -1.20 11.68 -4.69
CA SER A 129 -2.34 12.04 -3.83
C SER A 129 -2.68 13.53 -3.92
N SER A 130 -1.67 14.39 -4.13
CA SER A 130 -1.87 15.83 -4.32
C SER A 130 -2.47 16.22 -5.67
N LEU A 131 -2.48 15.30 -6.64
CA LEU A 131 -3.20 15.47 -7.92
C LEU A 131 -4.67 15.06 -7.81
N LEU A 132 -5.04 14.32 -6.76
CA LEU A 132 -6.35 13.74 -6.51
C LEU A 132 -6.92 14.24 -5.17
N LYS A 133 -6.70 15.52 -4.84
CA LYS A 133 -6.91 16.11 -3.51
C LYS A 133 -8.28 15.80 -2.92
N THR A 134 -9.32 15.91 -3.73
CA THR A 134 -10.71 15.76 -3.28
C THR A 134 -11.29 14.39 -3.61
N ASN A 135 -10.54 13.48 -4.24
CA ASN A 135 -11.01 12.14 -4.56
C ASN A 135 -10.96 11.17 -3.37
N CYS A 136 -10.18 11.48 -2.35
CA CYS A 136 -10.04 10.65 -1.17
C CYS A 136 -10.17 11.50 0.10
N PHE A 137 -10.93 11.02 1.09
CA PHE A 137 -10.94 11.65 2.40
C PHE A 137 -9.59 11.43 3.08
N TRP A 138 -9.19 10.18 3.33
CA TRP A 138 -7.94 9.85 4.00
C TRP A 138 -6.98 9.06 3.12
N TYR A 139 -5.89 9.68 2.73
CA TYR A 139 -4.75 8.92 2.25
C TYR A 139 -3.98 8.35 3.44
N THR A 140 -3.61 7.07 3.40
CA THR A 140 -2.84 6.43 4.47
C THR A 140 -1.68 5.58 3.95
N SER A 141 -0.65 5.41 4.78
CA SER A 141 0.45 4.48 4.50
C SER A 141 1.12 3.97 5.78
N LEU A 142 1.56 2.71 5.77
CA LEU A 142 2.51 2.19 6.75
C LEU A 142 3.90 2.77 6.48
N VAL A 143 4.59 3.16 7.55
CA VAL A 143 5.93 3.76 7.46
C VAL A 143 6.87 3.09 8.45
N SER A 144 7.96 2.53 7.93
CA SER A 144 8.91 1.72 8.70
C SER A 144 9.77 2.56 9.66
N LYS A 145 10.14 3.78 9.25
CA LYS A 145 11.14 4.62 9.93
C LYS A 145 10.58 5.98 10.33
N LYS A 146 10.94 6.43 11.54
CA LYS A 146 10.48 7.73 12.09
C LYS A 146 10.99 8.91 11.25
N GLU A 147 12.16 8.78 10.65
CA GLU A 147 12.79 9.79 9.81
C GLU A 147 11.97 10.03 8.53
N LEU A 148 11.34 8.97 7.98
CA LEU A 148 10.47 9.07 6.81
C LEU A 148 9.19 9.84 7.15
N VAL A 149 8.60 9.63 8.33
CA VAL A 149 7.41 10.38 8.79
C VAL A 149 7.67 11.88 8.79
N LYS A 150 8.81 12.32 9.35
CA LYS A 150 9.20 13.75 9.35
C LYS A 150 9.35 14.29 7.92
N SER A 151 9.98 13.50 7.04
CA SER A 151 10.14 13.87 5.63
C SER A 151 8.79 13.98 4.91
N MET A 152 7.85 13.07 5.16
CA MET A 152 6.52 13.09 4.57
C MET A 152 5.72 14.30 5.04
N GLN A 153 5.74 14.61 6.33
CA GLN A 153 5.04 15.77 6.89
C GLN A 153 5.52 17.08 6.24
N SER A 154 6.83 17.23 6.03
CA SER A 154 7.41 18.40 5.34
C SER A 154 6.94 18.50 3.88
N SER A 155 6.97 17.39 3.14
CA SER A 155 6.49 17.35 1.75
C SER A 155 4.99 17.64 1.65
N LEU A 156 4.17 17.02 2.51
CA LEU A 156 2.72 17.21 2.52
C LEU A 156 2.31 18.64 2.84
N LYS A 157 3.03 19.31 3.75
CA LYS A 157 2.83 20.74 3.99
C LYS A 157 3.04 21.56 2.72
N LYS A 158 4.08 21.26 1.92
CA LYS A 158 4.35 21.95 0.65
C LYS A 158 3.31 21.61 -0.43
N LEU A 159 2.79 20.39 -0.43
CA LEU A 159 1.76 19.92 -1.37
C LEU A 159 0.35 20.43 -1.01
N GLY A 160 0.20 21.09 0.14
CA GLY A 160 -1.05 21.70 0.59
C GLY A 160 -2.00 20.75 1.31
N ALA A 161 -1.49 19.71 1.98
CA ALA A 161 -2.31 18.91 2.89
C ALA A 161 -2.82 19.76 4.04
N THR A 162 -4.10 19.64 4.35
CA THR A 162 -4.79 20.42 5.39
C THR A 162 -4.63 19.77 6.76
N LYS A 163 -4.48 18.44 6.81
CA LYS A 163 -4.27 17.67 8.04
C LYS A 163 -3.33 16.51 7.80
N PHE A 164 -2.47 16.27 8.78
CA PHE A 164 -1.54 15.13 8.85
C PHE A 164 -1.60 14.54 10.26
N THR A 165 -1.75 13.22 10.35
CA THR A 165 -1.75 12.49 11.62
C THR A 165 -0.85 11.27 11.53
N THR A 166 -0.33 10.85 12.68
CA THR A 166 0.47 9.63 12.82
C THR A 166 -0.13 8.78 13.92
N LEU A 167 -0.53 7.57 13.57
CA LEU A 167 -1.01 6.55 14.50
C LEU A 167 0.16 5.60 14.80
N HIS A 168 0.46 5.46 16.09
CA HIS A 168 1.52 4.58 16.56
C HIS A 168 0.95 3.18 16.78
N MET A 169 1.59 2.17 16.19
CA MET A 169 1.21 0.76 16.37
C MET A 169 2.40 -0.02 16.93
N SER A 170 2.16 -0.72 18.04
CA SER A 170 3.14 -1.59 18.67
C SER A 170 2.74 -3.05 18.40
N LEU A 171 3.52 -3.75 17.58
CA LEU A 171 3.31 -5.15 17.22
C LEU A 171 4.51 -5.97 17.70
N GLY A 172 4.46 -6.42 18.96
CA GLY A 172 5.60 -7.07 19.62
C GLY A 172 6.84 -6.17 19.62
N ASN A 173 7.97 -6.70 19.15
CA ASN A 173 9.24 -5.97 19.08
C ASN A 173 9.35 -4.98 17.90
N LYS A 174 8.33 -4.89 17.03
CA LYS A 174 8.31 -3.98 15.88
C LYS A 174 7.39 -2.81 16.14
N ILE A 175 7.97 -1.60 16.08
CA ILE A 175 7.21 -0.35 16.08
C ILE A 175 6.85 -0.03 14.64
N SER A 176 5.57 -0.12 14.32
CA SER A 176 5.02 0.34 13.05
C SER A 176 4.27 1.66 13.23
N ARG A 177 4.14 2.43 12.17
CA ARG A 177 3.44 3.73 12.17
C ARG A 177 2.52 3.75 10.97
N VAL A 178 1.27 4.13 11.18
CA VAL A 178 0.40 4.53 10.07
C VAL A 178 0.43 6.04 10.03
N VAL A 179 0.77 6.60 8.87
CA VAL A 179 0.56 8.03 8.62
C VAL A 179 -0.71 8.19 7.81
N ALA A 180 -1.50 9.21 8.13
CA ALA A 180 -2.70 9.55 7.39
C ALA A 180 -2.75 11.05 7.12
N TRP A 181 -3.21 11.44 5.94
CA TRP A 181 -3.34 12.83 5.53
C TRP A 181 -4.57 13.06 4.66
N THR A 182 -5.03 14.31 4.65
CA THR A 182 -6.10 14.77 3.77
C THR A 182 -5.73 16.12 3.16
N PHE A 183 -6.30 16.40 2.00
CA PHE A 183 -6.27 17.71 1.36
C PHE A 183 -7.61 18.45 1.48
N LEU A 184 -8.63 17.80 2.05
CA LEU A 184 -9.94 18.38 2.23
C LEU A 184 -9.90 19.48 3.30
N SER A 185 -10.51 20.62 3.01
CA SER A 185 -10.84 21.62 4.02
C SER A 185 -11.80 21.05 5.06
N GLU A 186 -11.94 21.72 6.21
CA GLU A 186 -12.87 21.31 7.26
C GLU A 186 -14.32 21.25 6.75
N LYS A 187 -14.71 22.20 5.89
CA LYS A 187 -16.02 22.20 5.24
C LYS A 187 -16.22 20.97 4.36
N GLU A 188 -15.27 20.67 3.48
CA GLU A 188 -15.36 19.48 2.60
C GLU A 188 -15.37 18.17 3.38
N GLN A 189 -14.70 18.11 4.55
CA GLN A 189 -14.77 16.95 5.44
C GLN A 189 -16.17 16.78 6.05
N ASN A 190 -16.80 17.86 6.49
CA ASN A 190 -18.15 17.84 7.05
C ASN A 190 -19.22 17.51 5.99
N ASP A 191 -19.00 17.94 4.75
CA ASP A 191 -19.89 17.69 3.62
C ASP A 191 -19.67 16.30 2.98
N TRP A 192 -18.67 15.53 3.45
CA TRP A 192 -18.35 14.22 2.89
C TRP A 192 -19.41 13.19 3.24
N LYS A 193 -20.13 12.73 2.21
CA LYS A 193 -21.09 11.62 2.33
C LYS A 193 -20.35 10.32 2.02
N SER A 194 -20.17 9.51 3.06
CA SER A 194 -19.69 8.12 2.98
C SER A 194 -20.76 7.18 2.43
#